data_AF-A0A7C1W1G6-F1
#
_entry.id   AF-A0A7C1W1G6-F1
#
_cell.length_a   1.000
_cell.length_b   1.000
_cell.length_c   1.000
_cell.angle_alpha   90.00
_cell.angle_beta   90.00
_cell.angle_gamma   90.00
#
_symmetry.space_group_name_H-M   'P 1'
#
loop_
_entity.id
_entity.type
_entity.pdbx_description
1 polymer ?
#
loop_
_entity_poly.entity_id
_entity_poly.type
_entity_poly.pdbx_seq_one_letter_code
_entity_poly.pdbx_strand_id
1 'polypeptide(L)'
;MKKISALILILSLFSLTGALKIIKAATTSIDLTMGVGTLSVGSSVSASLSGLTVATSAATSTGSIANVSVADTRGSGVGWSVVMTSQHFTTTSTVKTLSGVNNTVNFTGTYDGLDGVLDPNGTFQVEITTGGSVGTAVFKWTDPVSNETTNVTTSASVVLSNGISVTFVSATYVVTDKWSAGVDVFPYTEFQVVPGSVTAFSGSLTGVSAGSTEYLGGSASTSDAKTLMTAGTNYGFGDYDQAPSLNLGVHANSLSGTFKADATITVS
;
A
#
# COMPACT_ATOMS: atom_id res chain seq x y z
N MET A 1 -41.28 -7.88 -109.01
CA MET A 1 -42.54 -7.26 -108.53
C MET A 1 -42.37 -6.87 -107.07
N LYS A 2 -42.62 -5.58 -106.74
CA LYS A 2 -43.20 -5.02 -105.49
C LYS A 2 -42.59 -5.46 -104.13
N LYS A 3 -42.14 -4.62 -103.18
CA LYS A 3 -42.15 -3.16 -102.87
C LYS A 3 -41.03 -2.94 -101.81
N ILE A 4 -40.06 -2.02 -101.96
CA ILE A 4 -39.98 -0.66 -101.37
C ILE A 4 -40.43 -0.52 -99.91
N SER A 5 -39.51 -0.12 -99.03
CA SER A 5 -39.52 1.06 -98.11
C SER A 5 -38.25 1.01 -97.23
N ALA A 6 -37.13 1.68 -97.52
CA ALA A 6 -36.83 3.10 -97.27
C ALA A 6 -37.12 3.56 -95.82
N LEU A 7 -36.07 3.68 -95.00
CA LEU A 7 -36.01 4.71 -93.96
C LEU A 7 -34.60 5.30 -93.89
N ILE A 8 -34.56 6.60 -94.16
CA ILE A 8 -33.43 7.52 -94.17
C ILE A 8 -33.35 8.20 -92.79
N LEU A 9 -32.15 8.41 -92.24
CA LEU A 9 -31.73 9.67 -91.57
C LEU A 9 -30.24 9.57 -91.19
N ILE A 10 -29.31 10.18 -91.93
CA ILE A 10 -28.87 11.59 -91.90
C ILE A 10 -28.17 11.99 -90.59
N LEU A 11 -26.87 12.28 -90.76
CA LEU A 11 -25.96 12.99 -89.85
C LEU A 11 -26.61 14.16 -89.09
N SER A 12 -26.40 14.19 -87.78
CA SER A 12 -26.06 15.40 -87.00
C SER A 12 -25.36 14.91 -85.73
N LEU A 13 -24.03 15.02 -85.61
CA LEU A 13 -23.34 16.21 -85.15
C LEU A 13 -24.20 17.14 -84.29
N PHE A 14 -24.81 16.59 -83.24
CA PHE A 14 -25.14 17.38 -82.06
C PHE A 14 -23.94 17.43 -81.15
N SER A 15 -23.37 18.62 -81.08
CA SER A 15 -22.52 19.13 -80.02
C SER A 15 -23.05 18.71 -78.66
N LEU A 16 -22.51 17.63 -78.09
CA LEU A 16 -22.51 17.46 -76.65
C LEU A 16 -21.38 18.34 -76.08
N THR A 17 -21.58 19.66 -76.13
CA THR A 17 -21.01 20.60 -75.15
C THR A 17 -21.70 20.41 -73.80
N GLY A 18 -21.98 19.16 -73.44
CA GLY A 18 -22.27 18.78 -72.07
C GLY A 18 -20.93 18.82 -71.36
N ALA A 19 -20.69 19.91 -70.65
CA ALA A 19 -19.55 20.06 -69.76
C ALA A 19 -19.28 18.72 -69.08
N LEU A 20 -18.14 18.11 -69.38
CA LEU A 20 -17.59 17.07 -68.52
C LEU A 20 -17.36 17.79 -67.19
N LYS A 21 -18.33 17.72 -66.29
CA LYS A 21 -18.15 18.10 -64.90
C LYS A 21 -17.17 17.06 -64.37
N ILE A 22 -15.88 17.34 -64.52
CA ILE A 22 -14.83 16.68 -63.76
C ILE A 22 -15.18 17.01 -62.32
N ILE A 23 -15.92 16.12 -61.66
CA ILE A 23 -16.10 16.16 -60.22
C ILE A 23 -14.72 15.79 -59.68
N LYS A 24 -13.86 16.80 -59.50
CA LYS A 24 -12.69 16.64 -58.66
C LYS A 24 -13.23 16.20 -57.30
N ALA A 25 -12.86 14.99 -56.87
CA ALA A 25 -13.09 14.58 -55.50
C ALA A 25 -12.54 15.71 -54.62
N ALA A 26 -13.40 16.34 -53.84
CA ALA A 26 -12.95 17.32 -52.87
C ALA A 26 -12.07 16.56 -51.88
N THR A 27 -10.76 16.76 -51.96
CA THR A 27 -9.84 16.30 -50.92
C THR A 27 -10.09 17.17 -49.70
N THR A 28 -10.82 16.62 -48.74
CA THR A 28 -10.95 17.22 -47.41
C THR A 28 -9.67 16.91 -46.65
N SER A 29 -8.75 17.88 -46.58
CA SER A 29 -7.61 17.79 -45.66
C SER A 29 -8.14 17.98 -44.25
N ILE A 30 -8.09 16.92 -43.45
CA ILE A 30 -8.40 16.96 -42.03
C ILE A 30 -7.06 17.13 -41.31
N ASP A 31 -6.75 18.35 -40.89
CA ASP A 31 -5.66 18.62 -39.94
C ASP A 31 -6.22 18.45 -38.52
N LEU A 32 -6.04 17.26 -37.96
CA LEU A 32 -6.32 16.97 -36.56
C LEU A 32 -5.04 17.20 -35.76
N THR A 33 -4.98 18.31 -35.03
CA THR A 33 -4.00 18.46 -33.95
C THR A 33 -4.54 17.73 -32.73
N MET A 34 -4.07 16.51 -32.48
CA MET A 34 -4.39 15.77 -31.25
C MET A 34 -3.42 16.21 -30.14
N GLY A 35 -3.96 16.57 -28.98
CA GLY A 35 -3.14 16.88 -27.81
C GLY A 35 -2.33 15.65 -27.36
N VAL A 36 -1.22 15.89 -26.67
CA VAL A 36 -0.51 14.83 -25.93
C VAL A 36 -1.46 14.35 -24.83
N GLY A 37 -2.00 13.14 -24.95
CA GLY A 37 -2.96 12.63 -23.97
C GLY A 37 -2.37 12.55 -22.55
N THR A 38 -3.19 12.20 -21.59
CA THR A 38 -2.84 12.11 -20.16
C THR A 38 -2.88 10.67 -19.67
N LEU A 39 -1.97 10.35 -18.74
CA LEU A 39 -2.08 9.18 -17.88
C LEU A 39 -2.35 9.67 -16.46
N SER A 40 -3.38 9.12 -15.83
CA SER A 40 -3.73 9.44 -14.45
C SER A 40 -4.16 8.20 -13.71
N VAL A 41 -3.88 8.17 -12.40
CA VAL A 41 -4.43 7.19 -11.47
C VAL A 41 -5.24 7.90 -10.41
N GLY A 42 -6.40 7.32 -10.09
CA GLY A 42 -7.24 7.72 -8.98
C GLY A 42 -7.46 6.54 -8.05
N SER A 43 -7.73 6.81 -6.78
CA SER A 43 -8.28 5.81 -5.86
C SER A 43 -9.28 6.50 -4.94
N SER A 44 -10.45 5.87 -4.76
CA SER A 44 -11.60 6.54 -4.15
C SER A 44 -11.66 6.52 -2.63
N VAL A 45 -10.72 5.90 -1.89
CA VAL A 45 -10.75 5.91 -0.41
C VAL A 45 -9.45 5.44 0.23
N SER A 46 -9.13 6.00 1.40
CA SER A 46 -8.23 5.38 2.37
C SER A 46 -8.87 4.11 2.94
N ALA A 47 -8.18 2.97 2.91
CA ALA A 47 -8.60 1.78 3.64
C ALA A 47 -8.07 1.86 5.08
N SER A 48 -8.92 1.60 6.07
CA SER A 48 -8.53 1.50 7.48
C SER A 48 -8.77 0.09 7.97
N LEU A 49 -7.73 -0.58 8.48
CA LEU A 49 -7.83 -1.88 9.14
C LEU A 49 -7.94 -1.64 10.65
N SER A 50 -9.17 -1.52 11.14
CA SER A 50 -9.46 -1.25 12.56
C SER A 50 -10.14 -2.44 13.25
N GLY A 51 -10.14 -2.46 14.59
CA GLY A 51 -10.95 -3.39 15.38
C GLY A 51 -10.26 -4.68 15.80
N LEU A 52 -8.93 -4.71 15.80
CA LEU A 52 -8.15 -5.83 16.31
C LEU A 52 -7.92 -5.64 17.82
N THR A 53 -8.37 -6.60 18.63
CA THR A 53 -8.24 -6.60 20.09
C THR A 53 -7.26 -7.66 20.56
N VAL A 54 -6.79 -7.55 21.81
CA VAL A 54 -5.96 -8.57 22.47
C VAL A 54 -6.55 -9.96 22.24
N ALA A 55 -5.80 -10.84 21.61
CA ALA A 55 -6.20 -12.23 21.40
C ALA A 55 -5.01 -13.14 21.65
N THR A 56 -5.21 -14.20 22.43
CA THR A 56 -4.23 -15.29 22.62
C THR A 56 -4.11 -16.19 21.38
N SER A 57 -4.87 -15.89 20.34
CA SER A 57 -4.92 -16.56 19.05
C SER A 57 -4.67 -15.55 17.94
N ALA A 58 -4.05 -15.99 16.84
CA ALA A 58 -3.87 -15.17 15.66
C ALA A 58 -5.22 -14.68 15.12
N ALA A 59 -5.22 -13.49 14.52
CA ALA A 59 -6.37 -12.90 13.88
C ALA A 59 -5.99 -12.33 12.52
N THR A 60 -6.97 -12.12 11.65
CA THR A 60 -6.76 -11.46 10.36
C THR A 60 -7.77 -10.33 10.25
N SER A 61 -7.30 -9.13 9.94
CA SER A 61 -8.17 -8.02 9.52
C SER A 61 -8.11 -7.92 8.01
N THR A 62 -9.26 -7.68 7.40
CA THR A 62 -9.37 -7.47 5.97
C THR A 62 -9.98 -6.10 5.70
N GLY A 63 -9.50 -5.45 4.65
CA GLY A 63 -10.00 -4.17 4.17
C GLY A 63 -9.95 -4.15 2.66
N SER A 64 -10.67 -3.21 2.07
CA SER A 64 -10.67 -3.01 0.62
C SER A 64 -10.37 -1.57 0.28
N ILE A 65 -9.61 -1.37 -0.79
CA ILE A 65 -9.53 -0.09 -1.48
C ILE A 65 -10.63 -0.13 -2.53
N ALA A 66 -11.68 0.68 -2.36
CA ALA A 66 -12.93 0.53 -3.09
C ALA A 66 -12.76 0.63 -4.61
N ASN A 67 -11.84 1.47 -5.11
CA ASN A 67 -11.32 1.35 -6.47
C ASN A 67 -9.91 1.94 -6.62
N VAL A 68 -9.18 1.40 -7.59
CA VAL A 68 -7.99 1.97 -8.20
C VAL A 68 -8.29 2.13 -9.69
N SER A 69 -8.44 3.37 -10.13
CA SER A 69 -8.80 3.74 -11.50
C SER A 69 -7.59 4.24 -12.26
N VAL A 70 -7.40 3.76 -13.47
CA VAL A 70 -6.41 4.28 -14.42
C VAL A 70 -7.14 4.82 -15.64
N ALA A 71 -6.81 6.04 -16.04
CA ALA A 71 -7.22 6.60 -17.31
C ALA A 71 -5.96 6.91 -18.13
N ASP A 72 -5.83 6.27 -19.29
CA ASP A 72 -4.77 6.55 -20.25
C ASP A 72 -5.35 6.98 -21.60
N THR A 73 -5.01 8.20 -21.99
CA THR A 73 -5.37 8.79 -23.27
C THR A 73 -4.14 9.14 -24.13
N ARG A 74 -2.93 8.77 -23.72
CA ARG A 74 -1.64 9.11 -24.39
C ARG A 74 -1.49 8.50 -25.79
N GLY A 75 -2.44 7.68 -26.24
CA GLY A 75 -2.38 6.95 -27.51
C GLY A 75 -1.52 5.69 -27.42
N SER A 76 -1.29 5.02 -28.56
CA SER A 76 -0.45 3.81 -28.61
C SER A 76 1.03 4.16 -28.56
N GLY A 77 1.76 3.75 -27.52
CA GLY A 77 3.23 3.82 -27.59
C GLY A 77 4.00 3.37 -26.35
N VAL A 78 3.54 3.67 -25.14
CA VAL A 78 4.24 3.31 -23.89
C VAL A 78 3.27 2.58 -22.97
N GLY A 79 3.70 1.44 -22.43
CA GLY A 79 2.92 0.74 -21.40
C GLY A 79 2.83 1.57 -20.11
N TRP A 80 2.09 1.08 -19.13
CA TRP A 80 2.02 1.69 -17.81
C TRP A 80 1.93 0.64 -16.72
N SER A 81 2.34 1.02 -15.51
CA SER A 81 2.22 0.20 -14.32
C SER A 81 1.66 1.03 -13.18
N VAL A 82 0.61 0.50 -12.55
CA VAL A 82 0.10 0.99 -11.27
C VAL A 82 0.78 0.21 -10.17
N VAL A 83 1.41 0.92 -9.25
CA VAL A 83 2.06 0.33 -8.09
C VAL A 83 1.50 0.92 -6.80
N MET A 84 1.40 0.08 -5.78
CA MET A 84 1.08 0.42 -4.42
C MET A 84 2.31 0.26 -3.54
N THR A 85 2.62 1.27 -2.75
CA THR A 85 3.47 1.17 -1.57
C THR A 85 2.61 1.43 -0.34
N SER A 86 3.12 1.10 0.84
CA SER A 86 2.55 1.58 2.10
C SER A 86 3.64 2.16 2.98
N GLN A 87 3.27 3.20 3.73
CA GLN A 87 3.96 3.47 4.99
C GLN A 87 3.64 2.31 5.94
N HIS A 88 4.58 1.98 6.82
CA HIS A 88 4.47 0.79 7.65
C HIS A 88 3.21 0.81 8.52
N PHE A 89 2.70 -0.37 8.88
CA PHE A 89 1.91 -0.53 10.11
C PHE A 89 2.83 -0.35 11.32
N THR A 90 3.61 0.71 11.36
CA THR A 90 4.25 1.18 12.57
C THR A 90 3.14 1.80 13.40
N THR A 91 2.36 0.96 14.06
CA THR A 91 2.17 1.31 15.46
C THR A 91 3.55 1.28 16.08
N THR A 92 4.11 2.47 16.19
CA THR A 92 4.58 2.97 17.47
C THR A 92 3.59 2.56 18.57
N SER A 93 3.54 1.27 18.92
CA SER A 93 2.79 0.81 20.07
C SER A 93 3.52 1.39 21.26
N THR A 94 2.94 2.44 21.84
CA THR A 94 3.42 2.99 23.11
C THR A 94 3.50 1.84 24.10
N VAL A 95 4.67 1.71 24.72
CA VAL A 95 4.92 0.67 25.72
C VAL A 95 3.80 0.64 26.74
N LYS A 96 3.34 -0.56 27.07
CA LYS A 96 2.33 -0.75 28.12
C LYS A 96 2.91 -1.59 29.25
N THR A 97 2.82 -1.06 30.47
CA THR A 97 3.08 -1.86 31.67
C THR A 97 2.04 -2.99 31.75
N LEU A 98 2.53 -4.23 31.77
CA LEU A 98 1.68 -5.43 31.87
C LEU A 98 1.45 -5.80 33.33
N SER A 99 2.51 -5.71 34.14
CA SER A 99 2.45 -5.97 35.58
C SER A 99 3.54 -5.21 36.32
N GLY A 100 3.33 -5.01 37.62
CA GLY A 100 4.27 -4.30 38.49
C GLY A 100 3.97 -4.55 39.96
N VAL A 101 5.00 -4.61 40.79
CA VAL A 101 4.85 -4.73 42.25
C VAL A 101 4.19 -3.47 42.85
N ASN A 102 4.29 -2.32 42.17
CA ASN A 102 3.60 -1.08 42.51
C ASN A 102 3.45 -0.17 41.27
N ASN A 103 2.75 0.95 41.42
CA ASN A 103 2.53 1.95 40.35
C ASN A 103 3.66 2.99 40.27
N THR A 104 4.89 2.65 40.71
CA THR A 104 6.01 3.61 40.78
C THR A 104 7.03 3.47 39.65
N VAL A 105 6.70 2.67 38.64
CA VAL A 105 7.52 2.48 37.44
C VAL A 105 6.64 2.62 36.22
N ASN A 106 7.05 3.52 35.33
CA ASN A 106 6.39 3.77 34.06
C ASN A 106 7.31 3.37 32.93
N PHE A 107 6.77 2.69 31.93
CA PHE A 107 7.47 2.42 30.69
C PHE A 107 6.96 3.34 29.60
N THR A 108 7.88 3.80 28.76
CA THR A 108 7.63 4.72 27.65
C THR A 108 8.50 4.34 26.46
N GLY A 109 8.20 4.92 25.30
CA GLY A 109 8.92 4.64 24.06
C GLY A 109 8.12 3.82 23.07
N THR A 110 8.79 3.46 21.99
CA THR A 110 8.22 2.78 20.83
C THR A 110 9.28 1.85 20.29
N TYR A 111 8.96 0.57 20.21
CA TYR A 111 9.82 -0.41 19.57
C TYR A 111 9.52 -0.39 18.07
N ASP A 112 10.55 -0.13 17.27
CA ASP A 112 10.44 -0.08 15.82
C ASP A 112 10.70 -1.45 15.15
N GLY A 113 11.19 -2.44 15.91
CA GLY A 113 11.59 -3.74 15.37
C GLY A 113 12.78 -3.57 14.43
N LEU A 114 14.00 -3.85 14.89
CA LEU A 114 15.15 -3.84 13.98
C LEU A 114 14.94 -4.84 12.84
N ASP A 115 15.26 -4.42 11.61
CA ASP A 115 15.13 -5.24 10.41
C ASP A 115 15.85 -6.60 10.60
N GLY A 116 15.12 -7.69 10.42
CA GLY A 116 15.62 -9.06 10.60
C GLY A 116 15.59 -9.63 12.03
N VAL A 117 15.14 -8.87 13.04
CA VAL A 117 14.91 -9.39 14.40
C VAL A 117 13.44 -9.76 14.56
N LEU A 118 13.13 -11.05 14.40
CA LEU A 118 11.82 -11.64 14.70
C LEU A 118 11.56 -11.63 16.21
N ASP A 119 11.17 -10.49 16.76
CA ASP A 119 10.56 -10.38 18.09
C ASP A 119 9.07 -10.02 17.94
N PRO A 120 8.20 -10.97 17.54
CA PRO A 120 6.79 -10.67 17.31
C PRO A 120 6.03 -10.35 18.60
N ASN A 121 6.57 -10.70 19.79
CA ASN A 121 6.01 -10.34 21.08
C ASN A 121 7.11 -10.31 22.13
N GLY A 122 7.41 -9.12 22.64
CA GLY A 122 8.49 -8.95 23.59
C GLY A 122 8.03 -8.42 24.93
N THR A 123 8.28 -9.18 26.00
CA THR A 123 8.10 -8.67 27.35
C THR A 123 9.46 -8.24 27.91
N PHE A 124 9.65 -6.93 28.07
CA PHE A 124 10.73 -6.41 28.89
C PHE A 124 10.42 -6.70 30.35
N GLN A 125 11.36 -7.28 31.07
CA GLN A 125 11.25 -7.47 32.51
C GLN A 125 12.28 -6.62 33.21
N VAL A 126 11.87 -5.84 34.20
CA VAL A 126 12.75 -5.03 35.05
C VAL A 126 12.71 -5.62 36.45
N GLU A 127 13.87 -5.84 37.06
CA GLU A 127 13.99 -6.39 38.41
C GLU A 127 14.99 -5.58 39.24
N ILE A 128 14.59 -5.17 40.45
CA ILE A 128 15.48 -4.54 41.41
C ILE A 128 16.43 -5.59 42.02
N THR A 129 17.73 -5.37 41.83
CA THR A 129 18.80 -6.22 42.36
C THR A 129 19.42 -5.63 43.63
N THR A 130 19.27 -4.32 43.89
CA THR A 130 19.65 -3.68 45.15
C THR A 130 18.60 -2.63 45.52
N GLY A 131 18.04 -2.73 46.74
CA GLY A 131 17.03 -1.80 47.23
C GLY A 131 17.56 -0.39 47.53
N GLY A 132 16.67 0.58 47.66
CA GLY A 132 16.99 1.98 47.93
C GLY A 132 16.00 2.96 47.29
N SER A 133 16.30 4.24 47.32
CA SER A 133 15.55 5.27 46.59
C SER A 133 15.96 5.34 45.12
N VAL A 134 15.20 6.08 44.29
CA VAL A 134 15.65 6.48 42.94
C VAL A 134 17.04 7.11 43.02
N GLY A 135 17.96 6.71 42.15
CA GLY A 135 19.35 7.19 42.14
C GLY A 135 20.30 6.37 43.02
N THR A 136 19.79 5.47 43.85
CA THR A 136 20.61 4.57 44.69
C THR A 136 20.25 3.09 44.50
N ALA A 137 18.96 2.78 44.27
CA ALA A 137 18.54 1.43 43.93
C ALA A 137 19.13 1.02 42.58
N VAL A 138 19.37 -0.28 42.42
CA VAL A 138 19.98 -0.88 41.23
C VAL A 138 19.03 -1.93 40.68
N PHE A 139 18.94 -2.00 39.36
CA PHE A 139 18.07 -2.93 38.65
C PHE A 139 18.81 -3.59 37.48
N LYS A 140 18.22 -4.67 36.97
CA LYS A 140 18.57 -5.27 35.69
C LYS A 140 17.32 -5.36 34.84
N TRP A 141 17.48 -5.54 33.53
CA TRP A 141 16.35 -5.93 32.70
C TRP A 141 16.68 -7.07 31.76
N THR A 142 15.62 -7.74 31.35
CA THR A 142 15.64 -8.81 30.35
C THR A 142 14.86 -8.32 29.14
N ASP A 143 15.46 -8.43 27.96
CA ASP A 143 14.82 -8.09 26.70
C ASP A 143 13.88 -9.21 26.20
N PRO A 144 13.09 -8.96 25.15
CA PRO A 144 12.20 -9.95 24.52
C PRO A 144 12.84 -11.30 24.15
N VAL A 145 14.11 -11.32 23.73
CA VAL A 145 14.85 -12.54 23.36
C VAL A 145 15.61 -13.14 24.55
N SER A 146 15.30 -12.73 25.78
CA SER A 146 15.91 -13.21 27.02
C SER A 146 17.38 -12.85 27.22
N ASN A 147 17.89 -11.81 26.56
CA ASN A 147 19.17 -11.22 26.95
C ASN A 147 19.00 -10.42 28.23
N GLU A 148 19.83 -10.70 29.22
CA GLU A 148 19.87 -9.98 30.47
C GLU A 148 20.97 -8.92 30.45
N THR A 149 20.66 -7.73 30.97
CA THR A 149 21.64 -6.65 31.08
C THR A 149 22.44 -6.72 32.36
N THR A 150 23.57 -6.01 32.38
CA THR A 150 24.25 -5.70 33.63
C THR A 150 23.39 -4.81 34.53
N ASN A 151 23.72 -4.80 35.81
CA ASN A 151 23.12 -3.92 36.81
C ASN A 151 23.25 -2.43 36.42
N VAL A 152 22.16 -1.68 36.56
CA VAL A 152 22.05 -0.24 36.27
C VAL A 152 21.39 0.48 37.44
N THR A 153 21.88 1.67 37.76
CA THR A 153 21.29 2.51 38.81
C THR A 153 19.98 3.13 38.32
N THR A 154 18.95 3.05 39.16
CA THR A 154 17.65 3.69 38.91
C THR A 154 17.80 5.20 38.69
N SER A 155 17.01 5.75 37.78
CA SER A 155 16.98 7.18 37.49
C SER A 155 15.56 7.60 37.09
N ALA A 156 15.32 8.91 37.01
CA ALA A 156 14.05 9.45 36.51
C ALA A 156 13.75 9.00 35.07
N SER A 157 14.75 8.61 34.28
CA SER A 157 14.56 7.95 32.99
C SER A 157 15.81 7.15 32.61
N VAL A 158 15.64 5.88 32.29
CA VAL A 158 16.71 5.00 31.81
C VAL A 158 16.27 4.38 30.50
N VAL A 159 17.07 4.59 29.46
CA VAL A 159 16.87 3.93 28.15
C VAL A 159 17.27 2.47 28.29
N LEU A 160 16.36 1.57 27.91
CA LEU A 160 16.58 0.12 27.85
C LEU A 160 17.23 -0.21 26.49
N SER A 161 16.53 -0.95 25.63
CA SER A 161 16.91 -1.18 24.24
C SER A 161 15.79 -0.74 23.29
N ASN A 162 16.14 -0.61 22.01
CA ASN A 162 15.19 -0.43 20.91
C ASN A 162 14.13 0.66 21.13
N GLY A 163 14.56 1.84 21.60
CA GLY A 163 13.68 2.99 21.81
C GLY A 163 12.79 2.92 23.06
N ILE A 164 12.90 1.87 23.88
CA ILE A 164 12.16 1.68 25.12
C ILE A 164 12.90 2.34 26.28
N SER A 165 12.16 3.02 27.16
CA SER A 165 12.68 3.64 28.37
C SER A 165 11.81 3.33 29.57
N VAL A 166 12.45 3.17 30.73
CA VAL A 166 11.80 2.99 32.02
C VAL A 166 12.03 4.22 32.90
N THR A 167 11.00 4.67 33.59
CA THR A 167 11.00 5.82 34.49
C THR A 167 10.66 5.35 35.90
N PHE A 168 11.57 5.57 36.85
CA PHE A 168 11.35 5.30 38.27
C PHE A 168 10.89 6.60 38.95
N VAL A 169 9.67 6.62 39.50
CA VAL A 169 9.18 7.75 40.31
C VAL A 169 9.66 7.63 41.75
N SER A 170 9.69 8.76 42.47
CA SER A 170 10.19 8.81 43.85
C SER A 170 9.47 7.79 44.76
N ALA A 171 10.19 6.73 45.13
CA ALA A 171 9.75 5.66 46.01
C ALA A 171 10.95 4.97 46.66
N THR A 172 10.68 4.08 47.61
CA THR A 172 11.67 3.11 48.12
C THR A 172 11.42 1.78 47.44
N TYR A 173 12.47 1.27 46.80
CA TYR A 173 12.48 0.00 46.11
C TYR A 173 13.15 -1.06 46.97
N VAL A 174 12.63 -2.29 46.91
CA VAL A 174 13.22 -3.44 47.61
C VAL A 174 13.72 -4.46 46.59
N VAL A 175 14.69 -5.26 47.02
CA VAL A 175 15.11 -6.43 46.23
C VAL A 175 13.87 -7.28 45.97
N THR A 176 13.76 -7.83 44.75
CA THR A 176 12.61 -8.59 44.21
C THR A 176 11.45 -7.77 43.66
N ASP A 177 11.46 -6.44 43.77
CA ASP A 177 10.51 -5.63 43.02
C ASP A 177 10.69 -5.89 41.51
N LYS A 178 9.60 -6.22 40.83
CA LYS A 178 9.59 -6.55 39.40
C LYS A 178 8.48 -5.83 38.66
N TRP A 179 8.77 -5.46 37.43
CA TRP A 179 7.79 -4.96 36.48
C TRP A 179 8.01 -5.61 35.13
N SER A 180 6.93 -5.73 34.38
CA SER A 180 6.99 -6.18 33.00
C SER A 180 6.26 -5.21 32.09
N ALA A 181 6.82 -5.03 30.90
CA ALA A 181 6.29 -4.16 29.88
C ALA A 181 6.24 -4.90 28.55
N GLY A 182 5.12 -4.79 27.86
CA GLY A 182 4.92 -5.39 26.55
C GLY A 182 5.20 -4.37 25.47
N VAL A 183 5.82 -4.83 24.39
CA VAL A 183 5.83 -4.13 23.11
C VAL A 183 5.43 -5.08 22.00
N ASP A 184 4.71 -4.55 21.02
CA ASP A 184 4.16 -5.29 19.90
C ASP A 184 4.62 -4.66 18.59
N VAL A 185 5.14 -5.48 17.69
CA VAL A 185 5.62 -5.10 16.38
C VAL A 185 4.94 -6.00 15.37
N PHE A 186 4.31 -5.39 14.36
CA PHE A 186 3.75 -6.11 13.24
C PHE A 186 4.83 -6.29 12.19
N PRO A 187 5.34 -7.52 11.97
CA PRO A 187 6.26 -7.72 10.86
C PRO A 187 5.53 -7.42 9.56
N TYR A 188 6.19 -6.65 8.68
CA TYR A 188 5.65 -6.27 7.37
C TYR A 188 5.22 -7.48 6.52
N THR A 189 5.80 -8.65 6.80
CA THR A 189 5.48 -9.93 6.15
C THR A 189 4.06 -10.41 6.35
N GLU A 190 3.29 -9.83 7.28
CA GLU A 190 1.90 -10.22 7.52
C GLU A 190 0.90 -9.32 6.78
N PHE A 191 1.36 -8.34 6.00
CA PHE A 191 0.49 -7.49 5.19
C PHE A 191 0.50 -7.92 3.72
N GLN A 192 -0.64 -8.39 3.24
CA GLN A 192 -0.84 -8.91 1.90
C GLN A 192 -1.72 -7.98 1.08
N VAL A 193 -1.28 -7.71 -0.15
CA VAL A 193 -2.07 -7.05 -1.19
C VAL A 193 -2.57 -8.12 -2.15
N VAL A 194 -3.88 -8.12 -2.39
CA VAL A 194 -4.55 -9.03 -3.32
C VAL A 194 -5.17 -8.18 -4.43
N PRO A 195 -4.53 -8.07 -5.59
CA PRO A 195 -5.10 -7.39 -6.74
C PRO A 195 -6.44 -8.05 -7.14
N GLY A 196 -7.49 -7.23 -7.31
CA GLY A 196 -8.77 -7.70 -7.81
C GLY A 196 -8.75 -7.96 -9.32
N SER A 197 -9.89 -8.38 -9.86
CA SER A 197 -10.08 -8.43 -11.32
C SER A 197 -10.04 -7.02 -11.92
N VAL A 198 -9.41 -6.88 -13.09
CA VAL A 198 -9.44 -5.63 -13.86
C VAL A 198 -10.73 -5.57 -14.68
N THR A 199 -11.43 -4.45 -14.60
CA THR A 199 -12.59 -4.12 -15.43
C THR A 199 -12.27 -2.92 -16.32
N ALA A 200 -12.65 -2.98 -17.59
CA ALA A 200 -12.56 -1.83 -18.49
C ALA A 200 -13.90 -1.09 -18.50
N PHE A 201 -13.90 0.19 -18.11
CA PHE A 201 -15.02 1.09 -18.36
C PHE A 201 -14.99 1.59 -19.82
N SER A 202 -13.78 1.83 -20.33
CA SER A 202 -13.52 2.09 -21.75
C SER A 202 -12.22 1.43 -22.19
N GLY A 203 -12.02 1.23 -23.50
CA GLY A 203 -10.81 0.60 -24.03
C GLY A 203 -10.88 -0.93 -24.11
N SER A 204 -9.71 -1.56 -24.28
CA SER A 204 -9.58 -3.02 -24.40
C SER A 204 -8.77 -3.59 -23.23
N LEU A 205 -9.21 -4.72 -22.67
CA LEU A 205 -8.43 -5.49 -21.70
C LEU A 205 -7.23 -6.23 -22.33
N THR A 206 -7.11 -6.25 -23.66
CA THR A 206 -5.94 -6.85 -24.31
C THR A 206 -4.67 -6.15 -23.84
N GLY A 207 -3.70 -6.93 -23.35
CA GLY A 207 -2.44 -6.41 -22.83
C GLY A 207 -2.55 -5.68 -21.49
N VAL A 208 -3.72 -5.67 -20.85
CA VAL A 208 -3.93 -5.16 -19.49
C VAL A 208 -4.10 -6.35 -18.54
N SER A 209 -3.38 -6.35 -17.43
CA SER A 209 -3.39 -7.44 -16.45
C SER A 209 -3.38 -6.94 -15.02
N ALA A 210 -4.04 -7.69 -14.14
CA ALA A 210 -3.84 -7.56 -12.70
C ALA A 210 -2.42 -8.01 -12.32
N GLY A 211 -1.87 -7.44 -11.25
CA GLY A 211 -0.68 -7.96 -10.59
C GLY A 211 -0.95 -9.27 -9.83
N SER A 212 0.06 -9.72 -9.09
CA SER A 212 0.02 -10.91 -8.25
C SER A 212 -0.35 -10.59 -6.80
N THR A 213 -1.01 -11.55 -6.13
CA THR A 213 -1.14 -11.53 -4.68
C THR A 213 0.23 -11.69 -4.02
N GLU A 214 0.63 -10.73 -3.21
CA GLU A 214 1.93 -10.72 -2.56
C GLU A 214 1.90 -10.07 -1.19
N TYR A 215 2.81 -10.49 -0.33
CA TYR A 215 3.12 -9.78 0.90
C TYR A 215 3.99 -8.56 0.61
N LEU A 216 3.72 -7.46 1.30
CA LEU A 216 4.58 -6.28 1.27
C LEU A 216 5.86 -6.60 2.04
N GLY A 217 7.00 -6.57 1.34
CA GLY A 217 8.34 -6.51 1.95
C GLY A 217 8.75 -5.05 2.21
N GLY A 218 9.96 -4.81 2.72
CA GLY A 218 10.57 -3.47 2.72
C GLY A 218 11.51 -3.20 3.89
N SER A 219 12.05 -1.98 3.95
CA SER A 219 12.85 -1.46 5.07
C SER A 219 11.97 -0.69 6.05
N ALA A 220 12.41 -0.44 7.28
CA ALA A 220 11.64 0.19 8.39
C ALA A 220 10.85 1.50 8.10
N SER A 221 11.00 2.14 6.93
CA SER A 221 10.30 3.39 6.57
C SER A 221 9.25 3.25 5.46
N THR A 222 9.42 2.32 4.52
CA THR A 222 8.51 2.14 3.36
C THR A 222 8.46 0.70 2.93
N SER A 223 7.30 0.24 2.44
CA SER A 223 7.22 -1.06 1.78
C SER A 223 7.89 -1.06 0.42
N ASP A 224 8.22 -2.25 -0.09
CA ASP A 224 8.46 -2.48 -1.50
C ASP A 224 7.19 -2.14 -2.31
N ALA A 225 7.39 -1.65 -3.53
CA ALA A 225 6.30 -1.37 -4.44
C ALA A 225 5.69 -2.66 -4.99
N LYS A 226 4.37 -2.78 -4.95
CA LYS A 226 3.62 -3.89 -5.55
C LYS A 226 2.77 -3.44 -6.70
N THR A 227 2.90 -4.16 -7.79
CA THR A 227 2.10 -3.95 -8.98
C THR A 227 0.66 -4.36 -8.72
N LEU A 228 -0.27 -3.42 -8.91
CA LEU A 228 -1.70 -3.68 -8.86
C LEU A 228 -2.25 -4.02 -10.25
N MET A 229 -1.83 -3.26 -11.25
CA MET A 229 -2.34 -3.33 -12.62
C MET A 229 -1.25 -2.88 -13.60
N THR A 230 -1.13 -3.52 -14.75
CA THR A 230 -0.19 -3.12 -15.81
C THR A 230 -0.85 -3.13 -17.17
N ALA A 231 -0.39 -2.28 -18.07
CA ALA A 231 -0.59 -2.40 -19.50
C ALA A 231 0.74 -2.52 -20.24
N GLY A 232 0.81 -3.48 -21.17
CA GLY A 232 1.93 -3.61 -22.08
C GLY A 232 2.02 -2.47 -23.10
N THR A 233 3.17 -2.34 -23.73
CA THR A 233 3.39 -1.39 -24.83
C THR A 233 2.33 -1.55 -25.93
N ASN A 234 1.77 -0.43 -26.39
CA ASN A 234 0.68 -0.34 -27.38
C ASN A 234 -0.71 -0.81 -26.89
N TYR A 235 -0.85 -1.13 -25.61
CA TYR A 235 -2.11 -1.49 -24.97
C TYR A 235 -2.48 -0.46 -23.89
N GLY A 236 -3.60 -0.70 -23.21
CA GLY A 236 -3.97 0.10 -22.04
C GLY A 236 -4.51 1.49 -22.33
N PHE A 237 -4.91 1.79 -23.57
CA PHE A 237 -5.68 3.00 -23.88
C PHE A 237 -7.14 2.80 -23.44
N GLY A 238 -7.62 3.66 -22.54
CA GLY A 238 -8.96 3.59 -21.97
C GLY A 238 -8.98 3.83 -20.47
N ASP A 239 -10.11 3.48 -19.86
CA ASP A 239 -10.38 3.63 -18.45
C ASP A 239 -10.53 2.25 -17.81
N TYR A 240 -9.71 1.96 -16.82
CA TYR A 240 -9.62 0.66 -16.16
C TYR A 240 -9.78 0.82 -14.66
N ASP A 241 -10.49 -0.11 -14.06
CA ASP A 241 -10.74 -0.18 -12.62
C ASP A 241 -10.30 -1.53 -12.07
N GLN A 242 -9.81 -1.50 -10.83
CA GLN A 242 -9.57 -2.68 -10.03
C GLN A 242 -9.87 -2.37 -8.57
N ALA A 243 -10.48 -3.32 -7.86
CA ALA A 243 -10.69 -3.25 -6.42
C ALA A 243 -9.73 -4.21 -5.72
N PRO A 244 -8.56 -3.76 -5.23
CA PRO A 244 -7.67 -4.62 -4.47
C PRO A 244 -8.20 -4.79 -3.04
N SER A 245 -8.02 -5.99 -2.50
CA SER A 245 -8.18 -6.25 -1.07
C SER A 245 -6.83 -6.26 -0.36
N LEU A 246 -6.89 -5.89 0.92
CA LEU A 246 -5.76 -5.81 1.82
C LEU A 246 -6.04 -6.75 2.99
N ASN A 247 -5.09 -7.63 3.29
CA ASN A 247 -5.19 -8.53 4.44
C ASN A 247 -4.02 -8.25 5.37
N LEU A 248 -4.30 -8.00 6.65
CA LEU A 248 -3.29 -7.89 7.70
C LEU A 248 -3.43 -9.06 8.65
N GLY A 249 -2.41 -9.89 8.72
CA GLY A 249 -2.22 -10.89 9.77
C GLY A 249 -1.81 -10.20 11.08
N VAL A 250 -2.44 -10.65 12.17
CA VAL A 250 -2.10 -10.27 13.54
C VAL A 250 -1.66 -11.52 14.27
N HIS A 251 -0.47 -11.48 14.87
CA HIS A 251 0.02 -12.59 15.65
C HIS A 251 -0.80 -12.78 16.93
N ALA A 252 -0.79 -14.02 17.43
CA ALA A 252 -1.28 -14.28 18.77
C ALA A 252 -0.47 -13.43 19.78
N ASN A 253 -1.15 -12.91 20.79
CA ASN A 253 -0.61 -12.09 21.89
C ASN A 253 -0.25 -10.63 21.54
N SER A 254 -0.59 -10.16 20.34
CA SER A 254 -0.50 -8.74 20.00
C SER A 254 -1.29 -7.85 20.98
N LEU A 255 -0.73 -6.68 21.29
CA LEU A 255 -1.32 -5.69 22.17
C LEU A 255 -2.55 -5.06 21.52
N SER A 256 -3.50 -4.62 22.35
CA SER A 256 -4.67 -3.87 21.83
C SER A 256 -4.24 -2.49 21.35
N GLY A 257 -4.66 -2.14 20.13
CA GLY A 257 -4.35 -0.86 19.53
C GLY A 257 -5.15 -0.63 18.26
N THR A 258 -5.13 0.61 17.78
CA THR A 258 -5.54 0.92 16.40
C THR A 258 -4.28 0.98 15.56
N PHE A 259 -4.21 0.13 14.55
CA PHE A 259 -3.09 0.05 13.62
C PHE A 259 -3.46 0.80 12.34
N LYS A 260 -2.61 1.74 11.93
CA LYS A 260 -2.82 2.52 10.71
C LYS A 260 -1.60 2.39 9.82
N ALA A 261 -1.83 2.13 8.55
CA ALA A 261 -0.86 2.27 7.48
C ALA A 261 -1.49 3.11 6.38
N ASP A 262 -0.70 3.98 5.76
CA ASP A 262 -1.14 4.79 4.64
C ASP A 262 -0.59 4.18 3.34
N ALA A 263 -1.50 3.67 2.50
CA ALA A 263 -1.17 3.18 1.17
C ALA A 263 -1.02 4.35 0.18
N THR A 264 0.06 4.33 -0.60
CA THR A 264 0.29 5.28 -1.70
C THR A 264 0.22 4.53 -3.02
N ILE A 265 -0.66 4.98 -3.91
CA ILE A 265 -0.83 4.41 -5.25
C ILE A 265 -0.29 5.41 -6.28
N THR A 266 0.56 4.92 -7.17
CA THR A 266 1.15 5.72 -8.25
C THR A 266 1.05 4.99 -9.57
N VAL A 267 1.12 5.74 -10.67
CA VAL A 267 1.17 5.18 -12.03
C VAL A 267 2.35 5.80 -12.77
N SER A 268 3.04 4.98 -13.54
CA SER A 268 4.17 5.36 -14.40
C SER A 268 4.05 4.72 -15.77
#